data_AF-A0AAD8DJV5-F1
#
_entry.id   AF-A0AAD8DJV5-F1
#
_cell.length_a   1.000
_cell.length_b   1.000
_cell.length_c   1.000
_cell.angle_alpha   90.00
_cell.angle_beta   90.00
_cell.angle_gamma   90.00
#
_symmetry.space_group_name_H-M   'P 1'
#
loop_
_entity.id
_entity.type
_entity.pdbx_description
1 polymer ?
#
loop_
_entity_poly.entity_id
_entity_poly.type
_entity_poly.pdbx_seq_one_letter_code
_entity_poly.pdbx_strand_id
1 'polypeptide(L)'
;MAGVLFEDIFNVKDIDPEGKKFDRCSRLHCESESFKMDLILDINSWIYPMELGDKFRLVLATTLRENGYPDGGEWNPLETEGNRADSFEYVMSGKVYRIEGDEAAMEPASRLAAYVSFGGLLMRLQGDANNLHGFEVDQHMYLLMKKLAF
;
A
#
# COMPACT_ATOMS: atom_id res chain seq x y z
N MET A 1 -14.74 -7.49 8.97
CA MET A 1 -13.61 -6.56 9.13
C MET A 1 -13.97 -5.29 8.37
N ALA A 2 -14.38 -4.23 9.07
CA ALA A 2 -14.78 -3.00 8.40
C ALA A 2 -13.55 -2.21 7.93
N GLY A 3 -13.66 -1.59 6.75
CA GLY A 3 -12.68 -0.61 6.26
C GLY A 3 -11.35 -1.13 5.71
N VAL A 4 -11.17 -2.44 5.52
CA VAL A 4 -10.03 -2.98 4.75
C VAL A 4 -10.42 -3.02 3.28
N LEU A 5 -9.64 -2.39 2.41
CA LEU A 5 -9.84 -2.41 0.96
C LEU A 5 -9.08 -3.56 0.32
N PHE A 6 -7.84 -3.77 0.77
CA PHE A 6 -6.93 -4.70 0.15
C PHE A 6 -5.96 -5.26 1.18
N GLU A 7 -5.64 -6.54 1.06
CA GLU A 7 -4.66 -7.22 1.90
C GLU A 7 -3.98 -8.30 1.08
N ASP A 8 -2.64 -8.29 1.08
CA ASP A 8 -1.86 -9.35 0.45
C ASP A 8 -0.44 -9.43 1.01
N ILE A 9 0.26 -10.51 0.66
CA ILE A 9 1.67 -10.73 0.96
C ILE A 9 2.49 -10.45 -0.30
N PHE A 10 3.46 -9.56 -0.16
CA PHE A 10 4.38 -9.18 -1.22
C PHE A 10 5.79 -9.65 -0.90
N ASN A 11 6.52 -10.00 -1.96
CA ASN A 11 7.93 -10.32 -1.93
C ASN A 11 8.73 -9.22 -2.64
N VAL A 12 9.77 -8.70 -1.99
CA VAL A 12 10.67 -7.70 -2.57
C VAL A 12 11.55 -8.37 -3.62
N LYS A 13 11.35 -8.00 -4.89
CA LYS A 13 12.12 -8.53 -6.03
C LYS A 13 13.32 -7.66 -6.38
N ASP A 14 13.17 -6.36 -6.26
CA ASP A 14 14.23 -5.40 -6.56
C ASP A 14 14.12 -4.15 -5.69
N ILE A 15 15.24 -3.47 -5.47
CA ILE A 15 15.35 -2.25 -4.68
C ILE A 15 16.17 -1.25 -5.47
N ASP A 16 15.59 -0.08 -5.75
CA ASP A 16 16.23 1.01 -6.50
C ASP A 16 16.84 0.56 -7.85
N PRO A 17 16.04 0.07 -8.81
CA PRO A 17 16.54 -0.43 -10.11
C PRO A 17 17.27 0.64 -10.94
N GLU A 18 16.97 1.92 -10.72
CA GLU A 18 17.66 3.05 -11.35
C GLU A 18 18.88 3.54 -10.55
N GLY A 19 19.29 2.78 -9.53
CA GLY A 19 20.29 3.19 -8.55
C GLY A 19 19.71 4.06 -7.44
N LYS A 20 20.42 4.10 -6.31
CA LYS A 20 20.02 4.85 -5.12
C LYS A 20 20.14 6.36 -5.37
N LYS A 21 19.02 7.00 -5.74
CA LYS A 21 18.93 8.45 -5.95
C LYS A 21 18.76 9.24 -4.65
N PHE A 22 18.27 8.60 -3.59
CA PHE A 22 17.97 9.24 -2.31
C PHE A 22 18.61 8.47 -1.15
N ASP A 23 19.13 9.17 -0.14
CA ASP A 23 19.81 8.52 0.99
C ASP A 23 18.86 7.79 1.94
N ARG A 24 17.67 8.37 2.15
CA ARG A 24 16.69 7.96 3.18
C ARG A 24 15.43 7.30 2.61
N CYS A 25 15.25 7.36 1.30
CA CYS A 25 14.10 6.77 0.63
C CYS A 25 14.60 5.76 -0.41
N SER A 26 13.92 4.63 -0.50
CA SER A 26 14.20 3.61 -1.50
C SER A 26 12.90 3.21 -2.19
N ARG A 27 12.99 2.94 -3.49
CA ARG A 27 11.89 2.46 -4.31
C ARG A 27 11.95 0.94 -4.38
N LEU A 28 10.98 0.30 -3.75
CA LEU A 28 10.83 -1.15 -3.76
C LEU A 28 10.00 -1.58 -4.97
N HIS A 29 10.45 -2.63 -5.63
CA HIS A 29 9.69 -3.38 -6.62
C HIS A 29 9.33 -4.73 -6.01
N CYS A 30 8.04 -4.93 -5.79
CA CYS A 30 7.51 -6.09 -5.11
C CYS A 30 6.50 -6.81 -5.98
N GLU A 31 6.43 -8.12 -5.83
CA GLU A 31 5.49 -8.98 -6.53
C GLU A 31 4.64 -9.73 -5.50
N SER A 32 3.33 -9.79 -5.73
CA SER A 32 2.41 -10.57 -4.90
C SER A 32 2.63 -12.07 -5.07
N GLU A 33 2.56 -12.84 -3.98
CA GLU A 33 2.58 -14.32 -4.06
C GLU A 33 1.25 -14.90 -4.56
N SER A 34 0.13 -14.24 -4.25
CA SER A 34 -1.21 -14.80 -4.41
C SER A 34 -1.85 -14.47 -5.75
N PHE A 35 -1.69 -13.22 -6.21
CA PHE A 35 -2.54 -12.63 -7.26
C PHE A 35 -1.77 -12.10 -8.47
N LYS A 36 -0.46 -12.40 -8.59
CA LYS A 36 0.40 -11.89 -9.69
C LYS A 36 0.29 -10.37 -9.89
N MET A 37 0.24 -9.65 -8.78
CA MET A 37 0.22 -8.18 -8.78
C MET A 37 1.62 -7.63 -8.70
N ASP A 38 1.80 -6.50 -9.39
CA ASP A 38 3.03 -5.72 -9.35
C ASP A 38 2.82 -4.52 -8.44
N LEU A 39 3.71 -4.37 -7.47
CA LEU A 39 3.73 -3.26 -6.53
C LEU A 39 5.03 -2.49 -6.67
N ILE A 40 4.95 -1.19 -6.89
CA ILE A 40 6.06 -0.26 -6.71
C ILE A 40 5.73 0.62 -5.51
N LEU A 41 6.64 0.70 -4.54
CA LEU A 41 6.41 1.44 -3.31
C LEU A 41 7.67 2.19 -2.88
N ASP A 42 7.55 3.49 -2.69
CA ASP A 42 8.58 4.30 -2.05
C ASP A 42 8.44 4.19 -0.52
N ILE A 43 9.51 3.78 0.15
CA ILE A 43 9.55 3.69 1.62
C ILE A 43 10.71 4.49 2.19
N ASN A 44 10.60 4.86 3.47
CA ASN A 44 11.73 5.40 4.22
C ASN A 44 12.60 4.25 4.74
N SER A 45 13.65 3.93 4.00
CA SER A 45 14.57 2.82 4.30
C SER A 45 15.43 3.06 5.54
N TRP A 46 15.44 4.27 6.11
CA TRP A 46 16.17 4.56 7.35
C TRP A 46 15.40 4.08 8.59
N ILE A 47 14.08 4.26 8.62
CA ILE A 47 13.24 3.81 9.75
C ILE A 47 12.78 2.37 9.60
N TYR A 48 12.62 1.90 8.36
CA TYR A 48 12.14 0.56 8.07
C TYR A 48 13.02 -0.08 6.98
N PRO A 49 14.17 -0.67 7.37
CA PRO A 49 15.10 -1.27 6.41
C PRO A 49 14.49 -2.55 5.81
N MET A 50 14.44 -2.60 4.48
CA MET A 50 13.99 -3.75 3.71
C MET A 50 15.15 -4.27 2.85
N GLU A 51 15.26 -5.58 2.75
CA GLU A 51 16.28 -6.29 1.99
C GLU A 51 15.66 -7.04 0.81
N LEU A 52 16.49 -7.36 -0.19
CA LEU A 52 16.06 -8.11 -1.36
C LEU A 52 15.61 -9.52 -0.92
N GLY A 53 14.43 -9.94 -1.37
CA GLY A 53 13.83 -11.23 -1.00
C GLY A 53 13.03 -11.22 0.30
N ASP A 54 12.95 -10.08 0.99
CA ASP A 54 12.07 -9.95 2.15
C ASP A 54 10.61 -10.12 1.76
N LYS A 55 9.86 -10.81 2.61
CA LYS A 55 8.41 -10.93 2.52
C LYS A 55 7.75 -10.03 3.54
N PHE A 56 6.69 -9.35 3.15
CA PHE A 56 5.91 -8.52 4.04
C PHE A 56 4.42 -8.62 3.72
N ARG A 57 3.60 -8.50 4.76
CA ARG A 57 2.16 -8.35 4.64
C ARG A 57 1.85 -6.86 4.49
N LEU A 58 1.10 -6.53 3.45
CA LEU A 58 0.61 -5.18 3.18
C LEU A 58 -0.92 -5.16 3.29
N VAL A 59 -1.43 -4.18 4.00
CA VAL A 59 -2.87 -3.94 4.17
C VAL A 59 -3.15 -2.48 3.81
N LEU A 60 -4.17 -2.27 2.98
CA LEU A 60 -4.71 -0.96 2.64
C LEU A 60 -6.09 -0.83 3.28
N ALA A 61 -6.29 0.24 4.03
CA ALA A 61 -7.53 0.50 4.76
C ALA A 61 -7.99 1.95 4.61
N THR A 62 -9.29 2.19 4.63
CA THR A 62 -9.86 3.56 4.64
C THR A 62 -9.88 4.18 6.03
N THR A 63 -9.84 3.35 7.08
CA THR A 63 -9.85 3.79 8.47
C THR A 63 -8.94 2.90 9.31
N LEU A 64 -8.28 3.51 10.31
CA LEU A 64 -7.47 2.81 11.30
C LEU A 64 -8.31 2.24 12.44
N ARG A 65 -9.52 2.74 12.63
CA ARG A 65 -10.43 2.33 13.70
C ARG A 65 -11.06 0.99 13.37
N GLU A 66 -10.98 0.03 14.28
CA GLU A 66 -11.57 -1.30 14.08
C GLU A 66 -13.10 -1.27 13.97
N ASN A 67 -13.74 -0.24 14.53
CA ASN A 67 -15.18 -0.03 14.51
C ASN A 67 -15.74 0.40 13.14
N GLY A 68 -14.89 0.70 12.16
CA GLY A 68 -15.31 1.07 10.80
C GLY A 68 -15.88 2.48 10.66
N TYR A 69 -15.80 3.32 11.69
CA TYR A 69 -16.21 4.72 11.57
C TYR A 69 -15.23 5.49 10.66
N PRO A 70 -15.75 6.41 9.83
CA PRO A 70 -14.91 7.29 9.03
C PRO A 70 -14.02 8.12 9.94
N ASP A 71 -12.79 8.32 9.51
CA ASP A 71 -11.81 9.04 10.30
C ASP A 71 -12.19 10.52 10.43
N GLY A 72 -12.01 11.09 11.63
CA GLY A 72 -12.43 12.45 11.97
C GLY A 72 -11.50 13.53 11.40
N GLY A 73 -10.40 13.12 10.74
CA GLY A 73 -9.40 14.03 10.17
C GLY A 73 -8.43 14.64 11.20
N GLU A 74 -8.61 14.35 12.49
CA GLU A 74 -7.70 14.75 13.56
C GLU A 74 -6.93 13.54 14.08
N TRP A 75 -5.60 13.57 13.95
CA TRP A 75 -4.73 12.59 14.56
C TRP A 75 -4.51 12.94 16.03
N ASN A 76 -5.03 12.11 16.94
CA ASN A 76 -4.82 12.26 18.36
C ASN A 76 -3.86 11.18 18.90
N PRO A 77 -2.61 11.52 19.26
CA PRO A 77 -1.63 10.54 19.74
C PRO A 77 -1.98 9.96 21.12
N LEU A 78 -2.94 10.55 21.84
CA LEU A 78 -3.42 10.04 23.13
C LEU A 78 -4.58 9.05 22.98
N GLU A 79 -5.15 8.92 21.78
CA GLU A 79 -6.27 8.02 21.51
C GLU A 79 -5.76 6.58 21.45
N THR A 80 -5.91 5.86 22.58
CA THR A 80 -5.46 4.47 22.77
C THR A 80 -6.54 3.44 22.39
N GLU A 81 -7.65 3.86 21.78
CA GLU A 81 -8.74 2.96 21.41
C GLU A 81 -8.39 2.15 20.16
N GLY A 82 -8.03 0.88 20.35
CA GLY A 82 -8.12 -0.20 19.36
C GLY A 82 -7.72 0.18 17.94
N ASN A 83 -6.49 0.67 17.75
CA ASN A 83 -5.98 1.07 16.46
C ASN A 83 -5.38 -0.13 15.74
N ARG A 84 -5.84 -0.38 14.50
CA ARG A 84 -5.27 -1.45 13.66
C ARG A 84 -3.76 -1.26 13.46
N ALA A 85 -3.28 -0.03 13.52
CA ALA A 85 -1.87 0.35 13.44
C ALA A 85 -0.96 -0.39 14.43
N ASP A 86 -1.43 -0.70 15.65
CA ASP A 86 -0.58 -1.31 16.70
C ASP A 86 -0.09 -2.72 16.34
N SER A 87 -0.78 -3.40 15.43
CA SER A 87 -0.40 -4.74 14.96
C SER A 87 0.63 -4.74 13.84
N PHE A 88 0.92 -3.57 13.26
CA PHE A 88 1.80 -3.37 12.11
C PHE A 88 3.03 -2.55 12.49
N GLU A 89 4.11 -2.72 11.74
CA GLU A 89 5.41 -2.12 12.06
C GLU A 89 5.61 -0.78 11.34
N TYR A 90 4.96 -0.64 10.18
CA TYR A 90 5.10 0.54 9.33
C TYR A 90 3.73 0.99 8.84
N VAL A 91 3.41 2.27 9.05
CA VAL A 91 2.11 2.85 8.70
C VAL A 91 2.32 4.15 7.95
N MET A 92 1.58 4.34 6.86
CA MET A 92 1.56 5.57 6.07
C MET A 92 0.12 6.02 5.81
N SER A 93 -0.11 7.34 5.81
CA SER A 93 -1.37 7.95 5.41
C SER A 93 -1.19 8.67 4.07
N GLY A 94 -2.14 8.49 3.15
CA GLY A 94 -2.03 8.99 1.80
C GLY A 94 -3.36 9.11 1.10
N LYS A 95 -3.30 9.47 -0.19
CA LYS A 95 -4.47 9.68 -1.04
C LYS A 95 -4.26 9.03 -2.40
N VAL A 96 -5.30 8.40 -2.94
CA VAL A 96 -5.32 8.01 -4.35
C VAL A 96 -5.36 9.27 -5.19
N TYR A 97 -4.39 9.47 -6.08
CA TYR A 97 -4.39 10.63 -6.96
C TYR A 97 -4.70 10.27 -8.42
N ARG A 98 -4.50 9.00 -8.80
CA ARG A 98 -4.74 8.54 -10.16
C ARG A 98 -5.09 7.06 -10.16
N ILE A 99 -6.06 6.69 -10.98
CA ILE A 99 -6.39 5.31 -11.31
C ILE A 99 -6.35 5.21 -12.83
N GLU A 100 -5.63 4.22 -13.34
CA GLU A 100 -5.62 3.87 -14.76
C GLU A 100 -6.30 2.52 -14.93
N GLY A 101 -7.32 2.48 -15.79
CA GLY A 101 -7.91 1.24 -16.29
C GLY A 101 -7.73 1.18 -17.78
N ASP A 102 -7.45 -0.01 -18.32
CA ASP A 102 -7.41 -0.20 -19.76
C ASP A 102 -8.85 -0.25 -20.29
N GLU A 103 -9.48 0.92 -20.47
CA GLU A 103 -10.80 1.08 -21.08
C GLU A 103 -10.80 0.71 -22.58
N ALA A 104 -9.63 0.51 -23.19
CA ALA A 104 -9.50 0.19 -24.61
C ALA A 104 -9.61 -1.31 -24.91
N ALA A 105 -9.48 -2.18 -23.91
CA ALA A 105 -9.59 -3.62 -24.09
C ALA A 105 -11.00 -4.09 -23.72
N MET A 106 -11.80 -4.37 -24.74
CA MET A 106 -13.09 -5.06 -24.66
C MET A 106 -12.93 -6.56 -24.25
N GLU A 107 -11.94 -6.85 -23.40
CA GLU A 107 -11.52 -8.19 -22.99
C GLU A 107 -11.74 -8.35 -21.47
N PRO A 108 -12.14 -9.54 -21.00
CA PRO A 108 -12.45 -9.83 -19.58
C PRO A 108 -11.24 -9.81 -18.63
N ALA A 109 -10.08 -9.31 -19.08
CA ALA A 109 -8.80 -9.27 -18.36
C ALA A 109 -8.19 -7.86 -18.34
N SER A 110 -9.01 -6.83 -18.12
CA SER A 110 -8.51 -5.45 -17.98
C SER A 110 -7.75 -5.32 -16.65
N ARG A 111 -6.43 -5.18 -16.75
CA ARG A 111 -5.56 -4.85 -15.61
C ARG A 111 -5.77 -3.39 -15.24
N LEU A 112 -5.96 -3.11 -13.96
CA LEU A 112 -6.00 -1.76 -13.40
C LEU A 112 -4.71 -1.44 -12.68
N ALA A 113 -4.32 -0.17 -12.72
CA ALA A 113 -3.22 0.40 -11.96
C ALA A 113 -3.73 1.56 -11.09
N ALA A 114 -3.66 1.39 -9.77
CA ALA A 114 -3.93 2.44 -8.81
C ALA A 114 -2.63 3.12 -8.38
N TYR A 115 -2.64 4.45 -8.35
CA TYR A 115 -1.53 5.27 -7.90
C TYR A 115 -1.91 6.06 -6.65
N VAL A 116 -1.07 5.94 -5.63
CA VAL A 116 -1.29 6.53 -4.31
C VAL A 116 -0.07 7.38 -3.94
N SER A 117 -0.32 8.51 -3.28
CA SER A 117 0.71 9.37 -2.73
C SER A 117 0.58 9.45 -1.21
N PHE A 118 1.65 9.07 -0.51
CA PHE A 118 1.80 9.16 0.94
C PHE A 118 2.70 10.34 1.30
N GLY A 119 2.18 11.56 1.13
CA GLY A 119 2.94 12.79 1.43
C GLY A 119 4.18 12.99 0.56
N GLY A 120 4.19 12.45 -0.67
CA GLY A 120 5.31 12.53 -1.61
C GLY A 120 6.00 11.19 -1.87
N LEU A 121 5.79 10.17 -1.02
CA LEU A 121 6.18 8.80 -1.31
C LEU A 121 5.12 8.17 -2.23
N LEU A 122 5.55 7.72 -3.41
CA LEU A 122 4.63 7.20 -4.42
C LEU A 122 4.46 5.69 -4.30
N MET A 123 3.25 5.25 -4.61
CA MET A 123 2.91 3.84 -4.74
C MET A 123 2.17 3.62 -6.05
N ARG A 124 2.47 2.51 -6.71
CA ARG A 124 1.73 1.99 -7.85
C ARG A 124 1.39 0.53 -7.58
N LEU A 125 0.10 0.22 -7.52
CA LEU A 125 -0.40 -1.15 -7.41
C LEU A 125 -1.09 -1.51 -8.72
N GLN A 126 -0.59 -2.54 -9.40
CA GLN A 126 -1.15 -3.03 -10.65
C GLN A 126 -1.66 -4.46 -10.47
N GLY A 127 -2.90 -4.72 -10.86
CA GLY A 127 -3.55 -6.01 -10.71
C GLY A 127 -4.87 -6.12 -11.46
N ASP A 128 -5.56 -7.24 -11.28
CA ASP A 128 -6.88 -7.45 -11.89
C ASP A 128 -7.95 -6.58 -11.24
N ALA A 129 -8.94 -6.15 -12.05
CA ALA A 129 -10.03 -5.29 -11.62
C ALA A 129 -10.78 -5.75 -10.37
N ASN A 130 -10.96 -7.07 -10.24
CA ASN A 130 -11.68 -7.67 -9.11
C ASN A 130 -11.00 -7.41 -7.76
N ASN A 131 -9.68 -7.27 -7.76
CA ASN A 131 -8.90 -7.09 -6.54
C ASN A 131 -8.66 -5.62 -6.18
N LEU A 132 -8.83 -4.72 -7.15
CA LEU A 132 -8.77 -3.26 -6.93
C LEU A 132 -10.17 -2.65 -6.76
N HIS A 133 -11.14 -3.46 -6.32
CA HIS A 133 -12.49 -2.96 -6.06
C HIS A 133 -12.51 -2.04 -4.83
N GLY A 134 -13.01 -0.82 -4.99
CA GLY A 134 -13.18 0.15 -3.89
C GLY A 134 -12.08 1.21 -3.77
N PHE A 135 -11.14 1.29 -4.73
CA PHE A 135 -10.26 2.44 -4.89
C PHE A 135 -11.00 3.55 -5.66
N GLU A 136 -11.10 4.72 -5.05
CA GLU A 136 -11.65 5.91 -5.68
C GLU A 136 -10.58 7.01 -5.74
N VAL A 137 -10.61 7.82 -6.80
CA VAL A 137 -9.75 9.01 -6.89
C VAL A 137 -10.12 9.97 -5.76
N ASP A 138 -9.13 10.63 -5.19
CA ASP A 138 -9.27 11.52 -4.03
C ASP A 138 -9.73 10.83 -2.74
N GLN A 139 -9.68 9.50 -2.67
CA GLN A 139 -9.93 8.76 -1.44
C GLN A 139 -8.70 8.76 -0.54
N HIS A 140 -8.92 9.01 0.75
CA HIS A 140 -7.90 8.85 1.78
C HIS A 140 -7.72 7.37 2.13
N MET A 141 -6.46 6.96 2.27
CA MET A 141 -6.13 5.59 2.67
C MET A 141 -4.95 5.54 3.62
N TYR A 142 -4.92 4.44 4.37
CA TYR A 142 -3.84 4.03 5.22
C TYR A 142 -3.19 2.78 4.64
N LEU A 143 -1.88 2.84 4.51
CA LEU A 143 -1.05 1.68 4.21
C LEU A 143 -0.44 1.19 5.51
N LEU A 144 -0.62 -0.10 5.79
CA LEU A 144 -0.05 -0.79 6.92
C LEU A 144 0.82 -1.93 6.41
N MET A 145 2.04 -2.04 6.94
CA MET A 145 3.03 -3.02 6.55
C MET A 145 3.61 -3.73 7.77
N LYS A 146 3.86 -5.01 7.63
CA LYS A 146 4.50 -5.85 8.64
C LYS A 146 5.42 -6.86 7.97
N LYS A 147 6.69 -6.91 8.38
CA LYS A 147 7.64 -7.89 7.85
C LYS A 147 7.27 -9.27 8.33
N LEU A 148 7.37 -10.26 7.45
CA LEU A 148 7.19 -11.66 7.79
C LEU A 148 8.58 -12.26 7.97
N ALA A 149 8.95 -12.55 9.22
CA ALA A 149 10.15 -13.32 9.50
C ALA A 149 9.90 -14.80 9.17
N PHE A 150 10.75 -15.38 8.33
CA PHE A 150 10.85 -16.83 8.11
C PHE A 150 12.19 -17.33 8.65
#